data_AF-A0AAV0SXD3-F1
#
_entry.id   AF-A0AAV0SXD3-F1
#
_cell.length_a   1.000
_cell.length_b   1.000
_cell.length_c   1.000
_cell.angle_alpha   90.00
_cell.angle_beta   90.00
_cell.angle_gamma   90.00
#
_symmetry.space_group_name_H-M   'P 1'
#
loop_
_entity.id
_entity.type
_entity.pdbx_description
1 polymer ?
#
loop_
_entity_poly.entity_id
_entity_poly.type
_entity_poly.pdbx_seq_one_letter_code
_entity_poly.pdbx_strand_id
1 'polypeptide(L)'
;MVREVFEAFLTDPIRVNEDVFALWLAGHNADDTLTARLSLPLAVPMSFLGGDAASKLRELLWRDTVDQYRLYDKLEHYLAQPSLFRSQLLFQIPPDQQYYMVQRYYVRDADTDRWLLGKKLCGRLEKDLDDVAERSGRTLKSCRRQLDNLRRVYAAVEDRNFHGSVGRTISDLFLLSEQLASEYACLLFILHTRFQVHPQHPDTGFLTWSDLCYIAALLMTHWLPQRTTFPKLTYSNKALATTNVVGDTVVENGAQLALRSLSTGEWPTTGMLQETLQPTSVWETVGLDPSHLLANCLRDLKAHLINDNDVLKTYRDNIIARVQAWTAAEGTLRNIVYTFDELESKLYLVVHGLLTIGAGLSQPKEFQHLLEHLLTRVVYVLHECGVMKPQLNALFSAFVDALAELDVWYLNGQGTRGLLLASWDRFISVCRAVVLAVYDRCHPAATTTYEPAYLHNGATERTVTSASAVQARMAIAFESPGR
;
A
#
# COMPACT_ATOMS: atom_id res chain seq x y z
N MET A 1 -22.61 41.54 -44.55
CA MET A 1 -23.06 40.71 -43.41
C MET A 1 -22.93 39.26 -43.83
N VAL A 2 -21.90 38.56 -43.34
CA VAL A 2 -21.76 37.12 -43.56
C VAL A 2 -22.76 36.44 -42.61
N ARG A 3 -23.69 35.67 -43.17
CA ARG A 3 -24.58 34.81 -42.38
C ARG A 3 -23.71 33.66 -41.87
N GLU A 4 -23.38 33.67 -40.59
CA GLU A 4 -22.82 32.48 -39.95
C GLU A 4 -23.92 31.42 -39.91
N VAL A 5 -23.74 30.38 -40.73
CA VAL A 5 -24.62 29.21 -40.74
C VAL A 5 -24.06 28.24 -39.72
N PHE A 6 -24.77 28.04 -38.62
CA PHE A 6 -24.46 26.99 -37.65
C PHE A 6 -25.24 25.74 -38.01
N GLU A 7 -24.54 24.63 -38.22
CA GLU A 7 -25.15 23.30 -38.23
C GLU A 7 -25.24 22.79 -36.79
N ALA A 8 -26.46 22.60 -36.29
CA ALA A 8 -26.71 22.04 -34.97
C ALA A 8 -27.25 20.61 -35.11
N PHE A 9 -26.53 19.63 -34.58
CA PHE A 9 -26.99 18.24 -34.49
C PHE A 9 -27.61 18.02 -33.10
N LEU A 10 -28.93 17.86 -33.06
CA LEU A 10 -29.68 17.60 -31.85
C LEU A 10 -29.95 16.10 -31.74
N THR A 11 -29.31 15.44 -30.79
CA THR A 11 -29.58 14.04 -30.43
C THR A 11 -30.08 13.97 -29.00
N ASP A 12 -30.89 12.96 -28.71
CA ASP A 12 -31.20 12.66 -27.32
C ASP A 12 -29.88 12.42 -26.55
N PRO A 13 -29.73 13.02 -25.36
CA PRO A 13 -28.52 12.81 -24.57
C PRO A 13 -28.36 11.33 -24.27
N ILE A 14 -27.13 10.83 -24.43
CA ILE A 14 -26.83 9.43 -24.18
C ILE A 14 -26.98 9.19 -22.67
N ARG A 15 -27.96 8.36 -22.31
CA ARG A 15 -28.18 7.96 -20.91
C ARG A 15 -27.38 6.70 -20.63
N VAL A 16 -26.33 6.84 -19.83
CA VAL A 16 -25.51 5.71 -19.39
C VAL A 16 -26.22 5.02 -18.24
N ASN A 17 -26.42 3.71 -18.36
CA ASN A 17 -26.97 2.91 -17.27
C ASN A 17 -25.83 2.46 -16.35
N GLU A 18 -25.78 3.01 -15.14
CA GLU A 18 -24.68 2.81 -14.19
C GLU A 18 -24.52 1.35 -13.75
N ASP A 19 -25.61 0.60 -13.57
CA ASP A 19 -25.57 -0.81 -13.17
C ASP A 19 -25.01 -1.68 -14.30
N VAL A 20 -25.46 -1.41 -15.54
CA VAL A 20 -24.97 -2.10 -16.73
C VAL A 20 -23.50 -1.76 -16.96
N PHE A 21 -23.11 -0.50 -16.72
CA PHE A 21 -21.72 -0.06 -16.82
C PHE A 21 -20.84 -0.76 -15.78
N ALA A 22 -21.28 -0.87 -14.53
CA ALA A 22 -20.56 -1.58 -13.49
C ALA A 22 -20.36 -3.06 -13.83
N LEU A 23 -21.37 -3.73 -14.40
CA LEU A 23 -21.28 -5.12 -14.84
C LEU A 23 -20.36 -5.31 -16.05
N TRP A 24 -20.39 -4.37 -17.01
CA TRP A 24 -19.46 -4.35 -18.14
C TRP A 24 -18.01 -4.16 -17.66
N LEU A 25 -17.78 -3.27 -16.68
CA LEU A 25 -16.49 -3.12 -16.02
C LEU A 25 -16.09 -4.39 -15.26
N ALA A 26 -17.01 -5.05 -14.56
CA ALA A 26 -16.73 -6.33 -13.94
C ALA A 26 -16.42 -7.44 -14.96
N GLY A 27 -16.60 -7.18 -16.26
CA GLY A 27 -16.23 -8.05 -17.37
C GLY A 27 -17.28 -9.11 -17.70
N HIS A 28 -18.51 -8.94 -17.19
CA HIS A 28 -19.64 -9.77 -17.58
C HIS A 28 -19.99 -9.55 -19.06
N ASN A 29 -20.62 -10.55 -19.66
CA ASN A 29 -21.21 -10.40 -20.98
C ASN A 29 -22.66 -9.85 -20.88
N ALA A 30 -23.28 -9.57 -22.03
CA ALA A 30 -24.63 -9.03 -22.08
C ALA A 30 -25.68 -9.99 -21.48
N ASP A 31 -25.51 -11.31 -21.64
CA ASP A 31 -26.45 -12.33 -21.14
C ASP A 31 -26.41 -12.44 -19.61
N ASP A 32 -25.21 -12.47 -19.03
CA ASP A 32 -25.00 -12.44 -17.57
C ASP A 32 -25.58 -11.17 -16.97
N THR A 33 -25.36 -10.04 -17.65
CA THR A 33 -25.90 -8.73 -17.24
C THR A 33 -27.42 -8.70 -17.29
N LEU A 34 -28.04 -9.23 -18.34
CA LEU A 34 -29.49 -9.35 -18.43
C LEU A 34 -30.03 -10.18 -17.26
N THR A 35 -29.36 -11.29 -16.93
CA THR A 35 -29.75 -12.16 -15.81
C THR A 35 -29.67 -11.41 -14.48
N ALA A 36 -28.60 -10.65 -14.24
CA ALA A 36 -28.46 -9.79 -13.06
C ALA A 36 -29.57 -8.72 -13.01
N ARG A 37 -29.86 -8.06 -14.13
CA ARG A 37 -30.93 -7.04 -14.21
C ARG A 37 -32.33 -7.59 -13.93
N LEU A 38 -32.60 -8.83 -14.33
CA LEU A 38 -33.88 -9.50 -14.06
C LEU A 38 -34.04 -9.92 -12.60
N SER A 39 -32.93 -10.11 -11.89
CA SER A 39 -32.93 -10.45 -10.46
C SER A 39 -33.16 -9.25 -9.54
N LEU A 40 -33.02 -8.02 -10.06
CA LEU A 40 -33.25 -6.80 -9.31
C LEU A 40 -34.75 -6.57 -9.07
N PRO A 41 -35.16 -6.09 -7.87
CA PRO A 41 -36.54 -5.74 -7.61
C PRO A 41 -37.02 -4.66 -8.58
N LEU A 42 -38.08 -4.94 -9.33
CA LEU A 42 -38.71 -3.95 -10.21
C LEU A 42 -39.35 -2.85 -9.35
N ALA A 43 -38.89 -1.60 -9.50
CA ALA A 43 -39.42 -0.44 -8.78
C ALA A 43 -40.85 -0.06 -9.20
N VAL A 44 -41.35 -0.60 -10.32
CA VAL A 44 -42.65 -0.24 -10.89
C VAL A 44 -43.52 -1.48 -11.06
N PRO A 45 -44.74 -1.50 -10.47
CA PRO A 45 -45.75 -2.50 -10.80
C PRO A 45 -46.09 -2.41 -12.29
N MET A 46 -45.78 -3.47 -13.05
CA MET A 46 -45.98 -3.51 -14.50
C MET A 46 -47.44 -3.84 -14.85
N SER A 47 -48.38 -3.05 -14.33
CA SER A 47 -49.83 -3.23 -14.49
C SER A 47 -50.32 -3.02 -15.93
N PHE A 48 -49.50 -2.40 -16.79
CA PHE A 48 -49.86 -2.05 -18.17
C PHE A 48 -49.54 -3.13 -19.20
N LEU A 49 -48.69 -4.09 -18.82
CA LEU A 49 -48.34 -5.20 -19.69
C LEU A 49 -49.27 -6.36 -19.33
N GLY A 50 -50.14 -6.77 -20.26
CA GLY A 50 -51.02 -7.94 -20.07
C GLY A 50 -50.26 -9.25 -19.89
N GLY A 51 -50.90 -10.41 -20.13
CA GLY A 51 -50.41 -11.77 -19.82
C GLY A 51 -49.06 -12.24 -20.42
N ASP A 52 -48.27 -11.35 -21.02
CA ASP A 52 -46.92 -11.57 -21.55
C ASP A 52 -45.91 -10.47 -21.09
N ALA A 53 -46.20 -9.84 -19.95
CA ALA A 53 -45.40 -8.74 -19.41
C ALA A 53 -43.93 -9.08 -19.17
N ALA A 54 -43.70 -10.27 -18.62
CA ALA A 54 -42.36 -10.72 -18.25
C ALA A 54 -41.48 -10.93 -19.49
N SER A 55 -42.00 -11.53 -20.55
CA SER A 55 -41.25 -11.77 -21.78
C SER A 55 -40.92 -10.47 -22.51
N LYS A 56 -41.89 -9.55 -22.60
CA LYS A 56 -41.68 -8.22 -23.20
C LYS A 56 -40.68 -7.39 -22.42
N LEU A 57 -40.75 -7.41 -21.09
CA LEU A 57 -39.77 -6.75 -20.23
C LEU A 57 -38.37 -7.33 -20.44
N ARG A 58 -38.25 -8.66 -20.47
CA ARG A 58 -36.97 -9.34 -20.75
C ARG A 58 -36.41 -8.91 -22.10
N GLU A 59 -37.23 -8.83 -23.14
CA GLU A 59 -36.81 -8.39 -24.47
C GLU A 59 -36.35 -6.93 -24.48
N LEU A 60 -37.08 -6.02 -23.83
CA LEU A 60 -36.70 -4.60 -23.74
C LEU A 60 -35.37 -4.42 -22.98
N LEU A 61 -35.22 -5.12 -21.85
CA LEU A 61 -33.97 -5.10 -21.08
C LEU A 61 -32.81 -5.70 -21.87
N TRP A 62 -33.05 -6.75 -22.66
CA TRP A 62 -32.02 -7.33 -23.52
C TRP A 62 -31.53 -6.33 -24.56
N ARG A 63 -32.45 -5.70 -25.30
CA ARG A 63 -32.11 -4.72 -26.33
C ARG A 63 -31.35 -3.53 -25.74
N ASP A 64 -31.85 -2.97 -24.63
CA ASP A 64 -31.17 -1.90 -23.90
C ASP A 64 -29.78 -2.32 -23.41
N THR A 65 -29.63 -3.53 -22.83
CA THR A 65 -28.32 -4.05 -22.39
C THR A 65 -27.33 -4.15 -23.54
N VAL A 66 -27.76 -4.73 -24.67
CA VAL A 66 -26.89 -4.89 -25.85
C VAL A 66 -26.47 -3.55 -26.43
N ASP A 67 -27.38 -2.57 -26.49
CA ASP A 67 -27.07 -1.24 -27.02
C ASP A 67 -26.14 -0.45 -26.09
N GLN A 68 -26.30 -0.57 -24.75
CA GLN A 68 -25.35 -0.01 -23.78
C GLN A 68 -23.96 -0.67 -23.90
N TYR A 69 -23.88 -1.99 -24.09
CA TYR A 69 -22.59 -2.67 -24.32
C TYR A 69 -21.89 -2.17 -25.58
N ARG A 70 -22.63 -2.03 -26.69
CA ARG A 70 -22.09 -1.46 -27.94
C ARG A 70 -21.58 -0.03 -27.77
N LEU A 71 -22.28 0.77 -26.95
CA LEU A 71 -21.83 2.11 -26.59
C LEU A 71 -20.52 2.03 -25.79
N TYR A 72 -20.45 1.21 -24.75
CA TYR A 72 -19.27 1.09 -23.89
C TYR A 72 -18.04 0.61 -24.65
N ASP A 73 -18.20 -0.35 -25.56
CA ASP A 73 -17.10 -0.82 -26.41
C ASP A 73 -16.57 0.31 -27.33
N LYS A 74 -17.44 1.20 -27.81
CA LYS A 74 -17.01 2.41 -28.56
C LYS A 74 -16.35 3.46 -27.66
N LEU A 75 -16.77 3.56 -26.40
CA LEU A 75 -16.25 4.50 -25.42
C LEU A 75 -14.95 4.03 -24.76
N GLU A 76 -14.63 2.74 -24.80
CA GLU A 76 -13.50 2.15 -24.08
C GLU A 76 -12.17 2.84 -24.40
N HIS A 77 -11.89 3.12 -25.68
CA HIS A 77 -10.68 3.84 -26.08
C HIS A 77 -10.61 5.26 -25.50
N TYR A 78 -11.75 5.95 -25.41
CA TYR A 78 -11.83 7.26 -24.77
C TYR A 78 -11.67 7.17 -23.26
N LEU A 79 -12.29 6.18 -22.60
CA LEU A 79 -12.12 5.94 -21.16
C LEU A 79 -10.66 5.63 -20.82
N ALA A 80 -9.95 4.93 -21.70
CA ALA A 80 -8.51 4.70 -21.55
C ALA A 80 -7.65 5.97 -21.67
N GLN A 81 -8.19 7.06 -22.24
CA GLN A 81 -7.53 8.37 -22.42
C GLN A 81 -8.48 9.51 -22.02
N PRO A 82 -8.61 9.80 -20.70
CA PRO A 82 -9.64 10.71 -20.18
C PRO A 82 -9.64 12.11 -20.79
N SER A 83 -8.49 12.63 -21.21
CA SER A 83 -8.38 13.90 -21.94
C SER A 83 -9.15 13.87 -23.27
N LEU A 84 -9.07 12.78 -24.02
CA LEU A 84 -9.83 12.58 -25.26
C LEU A 84 -11.33 12.41 -24.99
N PHE A 85 -11.68 11.72 -23.91
CA PHE A 85 -13.08 11.54 -23.53
C PHE A 85 -13.77 12.85 -23.17
N ARG A 86 -13.03 13.79 -22.58
CA ARG A 86 -13.53 15.13 -22.27
C ARG A 86 -13.71 15.99 -23.52
N SER A 87 -12.84 15.84 -24.53
CA SER A 87 -12.84 16.68 -25.73
C SER A 87 -13.68 16.15 -26.89
N GLN A 88 -14.09 14.88 -26.86
CA GLN A 88 -14.85 14.28 -27.96
C GLN A 88 -16.24 14.91 -28.10
N LEU A 89 -16.73 15.00 -29.35
CA LEU A 89 -18.03 15.60 -29.70
C LEU A 89 -19.03 14.58 -30.27
N LEU A 90 -18.64 13.32 -30.41
CA LEU A 90 -19.44 12.27 -31.05
C LEU A 90 -20.55 11.74 -30.13
N PHE A 91 -20.26 11.65 -28.84
CA PHE A 91 -21.16 11.15 -27.81
C PHE A 91 -21.52 12.29 -26.88
N GLN A 92 -22.76 12.77 -26.95
CA GLN A 92 -23.26 13.82 -26.06
C GLN A 92 -23.52 13.23 -24.66
N ILE A 93 -22.47 13.19 -23.84
CA ILE A 93 -22.49 12.70 -22.46
C ILE A 93 -22.20 13.90 -21.54
N PRO A 94 -23.06 14.18 -20.54
CA PRO A 94 -22.84 15.27 -19.58
C PRO A 94 -21.49 15.17 -18.83
N PRO A 95 -20.83 16.31 -18.50
CA PRO A 95 -19.51 16.30 -17.86
C PRO A 95 -19.43 15.54 -16.53
N ASP A 96 -20.49 15.59 -15.72
CA ASP A 96 -20.64 14.84 -14.47
C ASP A 96 -20.67 13.33 -14.70
N GLN A 97 -21.42 12.89 -15.72
CA GLN A 97 -21.45 11.48 -16.12
C GLN A 97 -20.10 11.04 -16.72
N GLN A 98 -19.42 11.90 -17.50
CA GLN A 98 -18.08 11.61 -18.00
C GLN A 98 -17.09 11.39 -16.85
N TYR A 99 -17.10 12.29 -15.85
CA TYR A 99 -16.27 12.17 -14.66
C TYR A 99 -16.56 10.87 -13.92
N TYR A 100 -17.84 10.55 -13.68
CA TYR A 100 -18.25 9.28 -13.05
C TYR A 100 -17.70 8.07 -13.81
N MET A 101 -17.87 8.03 -15.13
CA MET A 101 -17.41 6.90 -15.95
C MET A 101 -15.89 6.74 -15.90
N VAL A 102 -15.13 7.84 -15.96
CA VAL A 102 -13.67 7.83 -15.83
C VAL A 102 -13.26 7.33 -14.45
N GLN A 103 -13.84 7.86 -13.36
CA GLN A 103 -13.55 7.39 -12.00
C GLN A 103 -13.73 5.87 -11.93
N ARG A 104 -14.90 5.36 -12.32
CA ARG A 104 -15.24 3.93 -12.25
C ARG A 104 -14.36 3.07 -13.14
N TYR A 105 -13.99 3.54 -14.33
CA TYR A 105 -13.11 2.80 -15.23
C TYR A 105 -11.71 2.58 -14.63
N TYR A 106 -11.21 3.55 -13.87
CA TYR A 106 -9.91 3.51 -13.19
C TYR A 106 -9.95 2.94 -11.75
N VAL A 107 -11.12 2.66 -11.18
CA VAL A 107 -11.20 1.98 -9.88
C VAL A 107 -10.46 0.64 -9.94
N ARG A 108 -9.69 0.39 -8.89
CA ARG A 108 -8.89 -0.82 -8.70
C ARG A 108 -9.54 -1.74 -7.68
N ASP A 109 -9.28 -3.02 -7.84
CA ASP A 109 -9.69 -4.08 -6.93
C ASP A 109 -8.49 -4.51 -6.07
N ALA A 110 -8.69 -4.50 -4.75
CA ALA A 110 -7.64 -4.78 -3.78
C ALA A 110 -7.01 -6.17 -3.96
N ASP A 111 -7.83 -7.18 -4.24
CA ASP A 111 -7.37 -8.55 -4.44
C ASP A 111 -6.58 -8.68 -5.75
N THR A 112 -7.07 -8.06 -6.82
CA THR A 112 -6.33 -7.98 -8.09
C THR A 112 -4.96 -7.34 -7.88
N ASP A 113 -4.89 -6.18 -7.23
CA ASP A 113 -3.63 -5.47 -6.97
C ASP A 113 -2.66 -6.29 -6.12
N ARG A 114 -3.19 -6.96 -5.10
CA ARG A 114 -2.43 -7.83 -4.22
C ARG A 114 -1.68 -8.93 -4.99
N TRP A 115 -2.29 -9.48 -6.04
CA TRP A 115 -1.71 -10.51 -6.91
C TRP A 115 -0.88 -9.97 -8.08
N LEU A 116 -1.03 -8.69 -8.44
CA LEU A 116 -0.18 -8.01 -9.42
C LEU A 116 1.18 -7.60 -8.82
N LEU A 117 1.23 -7.31 -7.52
CA LEU A 117 2.44 -6.89 -6.81
C LEU A 117 3.51 -7.98 -6.69
N GLY A 118 4.78 -7.57 -6.62
CA GLY A 118 5.94 -8.48 -6.52
C GLY A 118 6.33 -9.16 -7.84
N LYS A 119 5.53 -8.99 -8.90
CA LYS A 119 5.88 -9.35 -10.28
C LYS A 119 6.31 -8.11 -11.06
N LYS A 120 7.25 -8.25 -11.99
CA LYS A 120 7.62 -7.15 -12.90
C LYS A 120 6.46 -6.89 -13.86
N LEU A 121 6.13 -5.61 -14.07
CA LEU A 121 5.16 -5.14 -15.08
C LEU A 121 5.69 -5.37 -16.51
N CYS A 122 5.83 -6.62 -16.92
CA CYS A 122 6.31 -7.01 -18.24
C CYS A 122 5.25 -7.84 -18.97
N GLY A 123 5.47 -8.15 -20.25
CA GLY A 123 4.56 -9.01 -21.02
C GLY A 123 4.40 -10.44 -20.48
N ARG A 124 5.23 -10.88 -19.53
CA ARG A 124 4.99 -12.15 -18.81
C ARG A 124 3.80 -12.07 -17.86
N LEU A 125 3.58 -10.91 -17.24
CA LEU A 125 2.45 -10.71 -16.32
C LEU A 125 1.10 -10.82 -17.04
N GLU A 126 1.04 -10.50 -18.33
CA GLU A 126 -0.17 -10.72 -19.16
C GLU A 126 -0.53 -12.20 -19.28
N LYS A 127 0.47 -13.09 -19.33
CA LYS A 127 0.25 -14.54 -19.43
C LYS A 127 -0.24 -15.12 -18.11
N ASP A 128 0.19 -14.52 -17.00
CA ASP A 128 -0.23 -14.92 -15.66
C ASP A 128 -1.56 -14.29 -15.23
N LEU A 129 -2.22 -13.50 -16.09
CA LEU A 129 -3.49 -12.85 -15.73
C LEU A 129 -4.63 -13.84 -15.48
N ASP A 130 -4.58 -15.02 -16.10
CA ASP A 130 -5.56 -16.09 -15.83
C ASP A 130 -5.46 -16.54 -14.37
N ASP A 131 -4.24 -16.77 -13.87
CA ASP A 131 -3.99 -17.10 -12.46
C ASP A 131 -4.44 -15.95 -11.53
N VAL A 132 -4.16 -14.69 -11.89
CA VAL A 132 -4.59 -13.52 -11.11
C VAL A 132 -6.12 -13.44 -11.04
N ALA A 133 -6.80 -13.67 -12.16
CA ALA A 133 -8.26 -13.66 -12.25
C ALA A 133 -8.88 -14.77 -11.36
N GLU A 134 -8.34 -15.99 -11.44
CA GLU A 134 -8.78 -17.10 -10.60
C GLU A 134 -8.58 -16.81 -9.11
N ARG A 135 -7.39 -16.30 -8.73
CA ARG A 135 -7.05 -16.05 -7.32
C ARG A 135 -7.76 -14.86 -6.71
N SER A 136 -8.06 -13.82 -7.49
CA SER A 136 -8.81 -12.64 -7.04
C SER A 136 -10.33 -12.83 -7.13
N GLY A 137 -10.81 -13.89 -7.78
CA GLY A 137 -12.24 -14.09 -8.03
C GLY A 137 -12.84 -13.05 -8.97
N ARG A 138 -12.01 -12.41 -9.81
CA ARG A 138 -12.42 -11.40 -10.80
C ARG A 138 -12.35 -11.98 -12.20
N THR A 139 -13.10 -11.40 -13.13
CA THR A 139 -13.04 -11.85 -14.53
C THR A 139 -11.71 -11.43 -15.16
N LEU A 140 -11.22 -12.25 -16.11
CA LEU A 140 -10.01 -11.94 -16.87
C LEU A 140 -10.10 -10.58 -17.59
N LYS A 141 -11.29 -10.23 -18.14
CA LYS A 141 -11.52 -8.94 -18.81
C LYS A 141 -11.32 -7.77 -17.82
N SER A 142 -11.84 -7.89 -16.59
CA SER A 142 -11.64 -6.88 -15.55
C SER A 142 -10.18 -6.76 -15.12
N CYS A 143 -9.50 -7.88 -14.86
CA CYS A 143 -8.08 -7.89 -14.48
C CYS A 143 -7.20 -7.27 -15.58
N ARG A 144 -7.48 -7.57 -16.85
CA ARG A 144 -6.76 -6.97 -18.00
C ARG A 144 -6.94 -5.46 -18.06
N ARG A 145 -8.18 -4.94 -17.92
CA ARG A 145 -8.44 -3.49 -17.84
C ARG A 145 -7.61 -2.85 -16.73
N GLN A 146 -7.64 -3.43 -15.52
CA GLN A 146 -6.94 -2.88 -14.36
C GLN A 146 -5.41 -2.87 -14.54
N LEU A 147 -4.85 -3.92 -15.16
CA LEU A 147 -3.42 -3.96 -15.51
C LEU A 147 -3.06 -2.90 -16.56
N ASP A 148 -3.87 -2.76 -17.61
CA ASP A 148 -3.61 -1.78 -18.67
C ASP A 148 -3.73 -0.35 -18.17
N ASN A 149 -4.72 -0.08 -17.30
CA ASN A 149 -4.84 1.21 -16.60
C ASN A 149 -3.60 1.48 -15.74
N LEU A 150 -3.13 0.49 -14.97
CA LEU A 150 -1.91 0.61 -14.17
C LEU A 150 -0.69 0.96 -15.01
N ARG A 151 -0.50 0.25 -16.13
CA ARG A 151 0.62 0.49 -17.06
C ARG A 151 0.56 1.87 -17.67
N ARG A 152 -0.63 2.33 -18.09
CA ARG A 152 -0.82 3.68 -18.64
C ARG A 152 -0.47 4.75 -17.60
N VAL A 153 -0.94 4.60 -16.37
CA VAL A 153 -0.63 5.55 -15.28
C VAL A 153 0.85 5.51 -14.93
N TYR A 154 1.45 4.31 -14.78
CA TYR A 154 2.87 4.16 -14.48
C TYR A 154 3.74 4.80 -15.57
N ALA A 155 3.51 4.47 -16.85
CA ALA A 155 4.26 5.03 -17.97
C ALA A 155 4.14 6.56 -18.03
N ALA A 156 2.94 7.11 -17.83
CA ALA A 156 2.75 8.57 -17.85
C ALA A 156 3.51 9.32 -16.74
N VAL A 157 3.69 8.68 -15.56
CA VAL A 157 4.48 9.24 -14.46
C VAL A 157 5.98 8.99 -14.67
N GLU A 158 6.36 7.82 -15.18
CA GLU A 158 7.73 7.44 -15.53
C GLU A 158 8.30 8.33 -16.64
N ASP A 159 7.51 8.67 -17.67
CA ASP A 159 7.88 9.60 -18.76
C ASP A 159 8.24 11.00 -18.22
N ARG A 160 7.73 11.35 -17.04
CA ARG A 160 8.06 12.59 -16.31
C ARG A 160 9.18 12.39 -15.30
N ASN A 161 9.89 11.26 -15.37
CA ASN A 161 10.93 10.84 -14.44
C ASN A 161 10.49 10.92 -12.97
N PHE A 162 9.22 10.64 -12.68
CA PHE A 162 8.64 10.79 -11.34
C PHE A 162 8.83 12.19 -10.71
N HIS A 163 8.97 13.26 -11.50
CA HIS A 163 9.17 14.60 -10.95
C HIS A 163 7.86 15.22 -10.44
N GLY A 164 7.96 15.97 -9.34
CA GLY A 164 6.83 16.69 -8.76
C GLY A 164 5.91 15.80 -7.90
N SER A 165 4.69 16.29 -7.64
CA SER A 165 3.69 15.50 -6.90
C SER A 165 3.07 14.45 -7.80
N VAL A 166 3.28 13.19 -7.44
CA VAL A 166 2.79 12.03 -8.21
C VAL A 166 1.27 12.00 -8.20
N GLY A 167 0.64 12.19 -7.03
CA GLY A 167 -0.83 12.23 -6.90
C GLY A 167 -1.47 13.31 -7.78
N ARG A 168 -0.94 14.54 -7.75
CA ARG A 168 -1.44 15.63 -8.60
C ARG A 168 -1.25 15.35 -10.08
N THR A 169 -0.08 14.84 -10.46
CA THR A 169 0.23 14.47 -11.85
C THR A 169 -0.77 13.45 -12.38
N ILE A 170 -1.10 12.42 -11.59
CA ILE A 170 -2.09 11.40 -11.96
C ILE A 170 -3.48 12.02 -12.07
N SER A 171 -3.89 12.83 -11.09
CA SER A 171 -5.18 13.51 -11.09
C SER A 171 -5.36 14.40 -12.33
N ASP A 172 -4.35 15.19 -12.68
CA ASP A 172 -4.40 16.11 -13.82
C ASP A 172 -4.43 15.39 -15.17
N LEU A 173 -3.62 14.34 -15.32
CA LEU A 173 -3.50 13.61 -16.60
C LEU A 173 -4.70 12.69 -16.88
N PHE A 174 -5.23 12.05 -15.84
CA PHE A 174 -6.28 11.05 -15.97
C PHE A 174 -7.64 11.55 -15.48
N LEU A 175 -7.75 12.81 -15.06
CA LEU A 175 -8.97 13.43 -14.53
C LEU A 175 -9.55 12.64 -13.34
N LEU A 176 -8.66 12.09 -12.51
CA LEU A 176 -9.03 11.26 -11.36
C LEU A 176 -9.22 12.12 -10.10
N SER A 177 -10.03 11.62 -9.17
CA SER A 177 -10.21 12.25 -7.86
C SER A 177 -8.89 12.20 -7.09
N GLU A 178 -8.71 13.12 -6.13
CA GLU A 178 -7.57 13.10 -5.21
C GLU A 178 -7.41 11.74 -4.53
N GLN A 179 -8.51 11.15 -4.08
CA GLN A 179 -8.51 9.84 -3.45
C GLN A 179 -7.95 8.75 -4.37
N LEU A 180 -8.54 8.57 -5.55
CA LEU A 180 -8.13 7.50 -6.47
C LEU A 180 -6.70 7.74 -6.99
N ALA A 181 -6.33 8.99 -7.29
CA ALA A 181 -4.99 9.33 -7.70
C ALA A 181 -3.95 9.04 -6.61
N SER A 182 -4.31 9.22 -5.33
CA SER A 182 -3.44 8.90 -4.20
C SER A 182 -3.31 7.39 -3.97
N GLU A 183 -4.37 6.61 -4.17
CA GLU A 183 -4.29 5.14 -4.17
C GLU A 183 -3.35 4.63 -5.28
N TYR A 184 -3.43 5.21 -6.47
CA TYR A 184 -2.46 4.95 -7.53
C TYR A 184 -1.05 5.35 -7.13
N ALA A 185 -0.85 6.50 -6.48
CA ALA A 185 0.48 6.92 -6.03
C ALA A 185 1.11 5.93 -5.04
N CYS A 186 0.34 5.41 -4.07
CA CYS A 186 0.79 4.34 -3.17
C CYS A 186 1.19 3.07 -3.93
N LEU A 187 0.37 2.65 -4.90
CA LEU A 187 0.65 1.46 -5.71
C LEU A 187 1.91 1.65 -6.56
N LEU A 188 2.04 2.81 -7.22
CA LEU A 188 3.20 3.17 -8.02
C LEU A 188 4.48 3.21 -7.18
N PHE A 189 4.41 3.71 -5.95
CA PHE A 189 5.52 3.66 -5.00
C PHE A 189 5.97 2.22 -4.74
N ILE A 190 5.06 1.31 -4.37
CA ILE A 190 5.39 -0.11 -4.12
C ILE A 190 6.01 -0.78 -5.35
N LEU A 191 5.52 -0.44 -6.54
CA LEU A 191 6.04 -0.97 -7.82
C LEU A 191 7.42 -0.41 -8.17
N HIS A 192 7.62 0.90 -7.94
CA HIS A 192 8.89 1.60 -8.18
C HIS A 192 9.99 1.07 -7.26
N THR A 193 9.69 0.91 -5.97
CA THR A 193 10.61 0.34 -4.98
C THR A 193 10.79 -1.16 -5.12
N ARG A 194 9.92 -1.83 -5.88
CA ARG A 194 9.92 -3.27 -6.17
C ARG A 194 9.83 -4.14 -4.92
N PHE A 195 9.05 -3.72 -3.93
CA PHE A 195 8.95 -4.48 -2.68
C PHE A 195 8.62 -5.96 -2.91
N GLN A 196 9.34 -6.84 -2.21
CA GLN A 196 9.09 -8.27 -2.20
C GLN A 196 7.86 -8.57 -1.33
N VAL A 197 6.68 -8.34 -1.89
CA VAL A 197 5.41 -8.47 -1.17
C VAL A 197 4.42 -9.39 -1.87
N HIS A 198 4.82 -10.20 -2.85
CA HIS A 198 3.90 -11.13 -3.52
C HIS A 198 3.18 -12.04 -2.50
N PRO A 199 1.91 -12.44 -2.70
CA PRO A 199 1.16 -13.26 -1.73
C PRO A 199 1.84 -14.59 -1.37
N GLN A 200 2.67 -15.10 -2.26
CA GLN A 200 3.44 -16.34 -2.06
C GLN A 200 4.80 -16.12 -1.38
N HIS A 201 5.17 -14.88 -1.07
CA HIS A 201 6.43 -14.60 -0.38
C HIS A 201 6.37 -15.11 1.06
N PRO A 202 7.38 -15.86 1.55
CA PRO A 202 7.31 -16.54 2.85
C PRO A 202 7.11 -15.56 4.02
N ASP A 203 7.82 -14.44 4.01
CA ASP A 203 7.79 -13.50 5.14
C ASP A 203 6.75 -12.39 5.01
N THR A 204 6.33 -12.02 3.80
CA THR A 204 5.52 -10.82 3.55
C THR A 204 4.20 -11.14 2.86
N GLY A 205 3.97 -12.41 2.50
CA GLY A 205 2.76 -12.87 1.82
C GLY A 205 1.48 -12.61 2.62
N PHE A 206 1.56 -12.65 3.96
CA PHE A 206 0.43 -12.42 4.86
C PHE A 206 -0.07 -10.96 4.87
N LEU A 207 0.72 -10.00 4.37
CA LEU A 207 0.32 -8.59 4.34
C LEU A 207 -0.88 -8.41 3.42
N THR A 208 -1.92 -7.74 3.90
CA THR A 208 -3.13 -7.41 3.13
C THR A 208 -2.90 -6.18 2.26
N TRP A 209 -3.80 -5.90 1.32
CA TRP A 209 -3.78 -4.64 0.56
C TRP A 209 -3.83 -3.41 1.49
N SER A 210 -4.67 -3.45 2.53
CA SER A 210 -4.78 -2.37 3.51
C SER A 210 -3.46 -2.12 4.23
N ASP A 211 -2.74 -3.20 4.61
CA ASP A 211 -1.42 -3.08 5.22
C ASP A 211 -0.42 -2.40 4.29
N LEU A 212 -0.40 -2.82 3.02
CA LEU A 212 0.52 -2.28 2.02
C LEU A 212 0.23 -0.80 1.72
N CYS A 213 -1.04 -0.42 1.62
CA CYS A 213 -1.44 0.98 1.47
C CYS A 213 -1.07 1.83 2.69
N TYR A 214 -1.34 1.35 3.90
CA TYR A 214 -0.95 2.03 5.14
C TYR A 214 0.56 2.20 5.23
N ILE A 215 1.33 1.13 4.98
CA ILE A 215 2.79 1.17 4.97
C ILE A 215 3.29 2.13 3.90
N ALA A 216 2.78 2.06 2.67
CA ALA A 216 3.16 2.98 1.59
C ALA A 216 2.90 4.44 1.99
N ALA A 217 1.70 4.75 2.50
CA ALA A 217 1.37 6.09 2.96
C ALA A 217 2.31 6.57 4.08
N LEU A 218 2.59 5.71 5.06
CA LEU A 218 3.52 5.98 6.15
C LEU A 218 4.95 6.26 5.62
N LEU A 219 5.48 5.39 4.75
CA LEU A 219 6.82 5.55 4.18
C LEU A 219 6.90 6.82 3.33
N MET A 220 5.95 7.02 2.41
CA MET A 220 5.93 8.18 1.52
C MET A 220 5.85 9.48 2.31
N THR A 221 4.95 9.57 3.29
CA THR A 221 4.74 10.79 4.07
C THR A 221 5.97 11.19 4.89
N HIS A 222 6.74 10.22 5.40
CA HIS A 222 7.88 10.49 6.28
C HIS A 222 9.24 10.45 5.59
N TRP A 223 9.43 9.59 4.59
CA TRP A 223 10.74 9.34 3.98
C TRP A 223 10.91 10.03 2.64
N LEU A 224 9.84 10.41 1.93
CA LEU A 224 9.95 11.18 0.69
C LEU A 224 9.89 12.69 0.98
N PRO A 225 10.51 13.52 0.13
CA PRO A 225 10.33 14.97 0.19
C PRO A 225 8.86 15.36 0.04
N GLN A 226 8.44 16.42 0.74
CA GLN A 226 7.07 16.93 0.73
C GLN A 226 7.04 18.35 0.15
N ARG A 227 5.98 18.71 -0.58
CA ARG A 227 5.73 20.13 -0.92
C ARG A 227 5.16 20.83 0.32
N THR A 228 5.69 22.00 0.66
CA THR A 228 5.05 22.85 1.66
C THR A 228 3.94 23.64 1.01
N THR A 229 2.71 23.29 1.30
CA THR A 229 1.58 24.21 1.15
C THR A 229 1.56 25.13 2.39
N PHE A 230 2.08 26.36 2.28
CA PHE A 230 1.64 27.42 3.19
C PHE A 230 0.17 27.72 2.81
N PRO A 231 -0.88 27.49 3.62
CA PRO A 231 -0.95 27.28 5.09
C PRO A 231 -1.89 26.14 5.57
N LYS A 232 -1.46 25.35 6.58
CA LYS A 232 -2.29 24.74 7.67
C LYS A 232 -1.53 23.82 8.65
N LEU A 233 -0.23 23.57 8.44
CA LEU A 233 0.63 22.87 9.40
C LEU A 233 1.60 23.82 10.11
N THR A 234 1.07 24.78 10.87
CA THR A 234 1.90 25.61 11.76
C THR A 234 1.14 25.96 13.05
N TYR A 235 1.61 25.41 14.16
CA TYR A 235 1.56 26.12 15.44
C TYR A 235 2.99 26.46 15.88
N SER A 236 3.18 27.76 16.06
CA SER A 236 4.19 28.49 16.84
C SER A 236 5.68 28.18 16.62
N ASN A 237 6.31 29.03 15.81
CA ASN A 237 7.36 29.90 16.37
C ASN A 237 7.37 31.25 15.66
N LYS A 238 7.14 32.31 16.45
CA LYS A 238 7.32 33.71 16.03
C LYS A 238 8.82 33.98 15.84
N ALA A 239 9.25 34.26 14.61
CA ALA A 239 10.25 35.29 14.32
C ALA A 239 10.38 35.53 12.81
N LEU A 240 10.33 36.82 12.43
CA LEU A 240 10.62 37.44 11.14
C LEU A 240 9.76 37.01 9.93
N ALA A 241 8.61 37.68 9.80
CA ALA A 241 7.99 37.91 8.51
C ALA A 241 8.85 38.89 7.69
N THR A 242 9.38 38.43 6.57
CA THR A 242 9.69 39.28 5.42
C THR A 242 9.02 38.68 4.19
N THR A 243 8.18 39.50 3.57
CA THR A 243 7.48 39.28 2.31
C THR A 243 8.36 38.60 1.27
N ASN A 244 7.95 37.43 0.76
CA ASN A 244 8.45 36.86 -0.49
C ASN A 244 7.43 35.90 -1.13
N VAL A 245 7.28 36.07 -2.45
CA VAL A 245 6.71 35.22 -3.51
C VAL A 245 6.24 33.82 -3.09
N VAL A 246 5.02 33.44 -3.51
CA VAL A 246 4.47 32.07 -3.43
C VAL A 246 5.34 31.13 -4.27
N GLY A 247 6.40 30.58 -3.68
CA GLY A 247 7.17 29.48 -4.22
C GLY A 247 6.77 28.20 -3.50
N ASP A 248 6.41 27.15 -4.24
CA ASP A 248 6.28 25.80 -3.71
C ASP A 248 7.65 25.33 -3.19
N THR A 249 7.95 25.56 -1.91
CA THR A 249 9.18 25.04 -1.30
C THR A 249 9.03 23.54 -1.04
N VAL A 250 10.00 22.74 -1.48
CA VAL A 250 10.05 21.31 -1.15
C VAL A 250 10.84 21.16 0.14
N VAL A 251 10.23 20.52 1.14
CA VAL A 251 10.88 20.21 2.42
C VAL A 251 11.15 18.72 2.46
N GLU A 252 12.44 18.36 2.58
CA GLU A 252 12.88 16.96 2.67
C GLU A 252 12.37 16.24 3.93
N ASN A 253 11.86 17.00 4.91
CA ASN A 253 11.59 16.52 6.25
C ASN A 253 10.22 16.91 6.86
N GLY A 254 9.15 16.94 6.06
CA GLY A 254 7.89 17.62 6.42
C GLY A 254 7.01 16.96 7.49
N ALA A 255 6.80 15.63 7.45
CA ALA A 255 5.76 15.03 8.27
C ALA A 255 6.24 14.56 9.66
N GLN A 256 5.47 14.92 10.69
CA GLN A 256 5.72 14.58 12.09
C GLN A 256 4.70 13.58 12.68
N LEU A 257 3.74 13.12 11.88
CA LEU A 257 2.63 12.24 12.31
C LEU A 257 3.05 10.99 13.10
N ALA A 258 4.08 10.27 12.66
CA ALA A 258 4.58 9.06 13.34
C ALA A 258 5.64 9.34 14.43
N LEU A 259 6.15 10.56 14.52
CA LEU A 259 7.22 10.92 15.45
C LEU A 259 6.66 11.11 16.85
N ARG A 260 7.54 10.99 17.86
CA ARG A 260 7.17 11.29 19.24
C ARG A 260 6.80 12.77 19.38
N SER A 261 5.84 13.03 20.24
CA SER A 261 5.50 14.39 20.64
C SER A 261 6.71 15.07 21.28
N LEU A 262 7.10 16.25 20.78
CA LEU A 262 8.20 17.02 21.36
C LEU A 262 7.90 17.51 22.79
N SER A 263 6.61 17.63 23.17
CA SER A 263 6.21 18.11 24.49
C SER A 263 6.06 17.00 25.52
N THR A 264 5.57 15.82 25.13
CA THR A 264 5.29 14.71 26.05
C THR A 264 6.27 13.56 25.93
N GLY A 265 7.02 13.46 24.82
CA GLY A 265 7.88 12.31 24.50
C GLY A 265 7.10 11.04 24.16
N GLU A 266 5.77 11.11 24.10
CA GLU A 266 4.92 9.94 23.86
C GLU A 266 4.80 9.62 22.37
N TRP A 267 4.66 8.33 22.08
CA TRP A 267 4.38 7.84 20.74
C TRP A 267 2.92 8.05 20.35
N PRO A 268 2.63 8.39 19.09
CA PRO A 268 1.27 8.32 18.57
C PRO A 268 0.72 6.90 18.64
N THR A 269 -0.56 6.77 18.99
CA THR A 269 -1.24 5.47 19.07
C THR A 269 -1.42 4.88 17.67
N THR A 270 -1.44 3.54 17.57
CA THR A 270 -1.63 2.84 16.29
C THR A 270 -2.98 3.17 15.65
N GLY A 271 -4.04 3.32 16.46
CA GLY A 271 -5.36 3.70 15.97
C GLY A 271 -5.36 5.10 15.35
N MET A 272 -4.75 6.08 16.03
CA MET A 272 -4.63 7.45 15.49
C MET A 272 -3.84 7.46 14.18
N LEU A 273 -2.75 6.69 14.09
CA LEU A 273 -1.98 6.57 12.86
C LEU A 273 -2.79 5.93 11.73
N GLN A 274 -3.53 4.86 11.99
CA GLN A 274 -4.37 4.19 10.98
C GLN A 274 -5.53 5.08 10.51
N GLU A 275 -6.10 5.91 11.38
CA GLU A 275 -7.13 6.87 11.01
C GLU A 275 -6.57 8.03 10.19
N THR A 276 -5.39 8.54 10.58
CA THR A 276 -4.81 9.76 9.98
C THR A 276 -4.04 9.48 8.68
N LEU A 277 -3.34 8.33 8.60
CA LEU A 277 -2.57 7.92 7.43
C LEU A 277 -3.47 7.16 6.45
N GLN A 278 -4.17 7.94 5.64
CA GLN A 278 -4.93 7.44 4.49
C GLN A 278 -4.08 7.57 3.21
N PRO A 279 -4.46 6.91 2.10
CA PRO A 279 -3.79 7.12 0.82
C PRO A 279 -3.66 8.60 0.47
N THR A 280 -4.68 9.42 0.73
CA THR A 280 -4.65 10.88 0.48
C THR A 280 -3.55 11.64 1.23
N SER A 281 -2.98 11.08 2.31
CA SER A 281 -1.83 11.67 3.00
C SER A 281 -0.60 11.82 2.09
N VAL A 282 -0.52 11.04 1.00
CA VAL A 282 0.61 11.10 0.05
C VAL A 282 0.47 12.21 -0.99
N TRP A 283 -0.61 12.99 -0.97
CA TRP A 283 -0.91 13.99 -2.00
C TRP A 283 0.22 15.01 -2.22
N GLU A 284 0.90 15.39 -1.15
CA GLU A 284 2.00 16.37 -1.18
C GLU A 284 3.39 15.75 -1.32
N THR A 285 3.48 14.42 -1.42
CA THR A 285 4.76 13.73 -1.63
C THR A 285 5.33 14.07 -3.01
N VAL A 286 6.66 14.25 -3.07
CA VAL A 286 7.39 14.58 -4.28
C VAL A 286 8.28 13.40 -4.68
N GLY A 287 8.12 12.94 -5.92
CA GLY A 287 8.81 11.76 -6.41
C GLY A 287 8.42 10.47 -5.70
N LEU A 288 9.19 9.42 -5.95
CA LEU A 288 9.01 8.09 -5.36
C LEU A 288 10.26 7.59 -4.62
N ASP A 289 11.34 8.37 -4.61
CA ASP A 289 12.60 7.99 -3.99
C ASP A 289 12.72 8.60 -2.58
N PRO A 290 13.29 7.86 -1.60
CA PRO A 290 13.59 8.40 -0.29
C PRO A 290 14.47 9.64 -0.35
N SER A 291 14.27 10.56 0.59
CA SER A 291 15.09 11.75 0.79
C SER A 291 16.57 11.37 0.87
N HIS A 292 17.38 11.98 0.00
CA HIS A 292 18.83 11.76 -0.01
C HIS A 292 19.47 12.13 1.32
N LEU A 293 18.99 13.18 1.99
CA LEU A 293 19.47 13.58 3.31
C LEU A 293 19.23 12.49 4.36
N LEU A 294 18.01 11.97 4.43
CA LEU A 294 17.66 10.87 5.34
C LEU A 294 18.54 9.64 5.07
N ALA A 295 18.60 9.21 3.81
CA ALA A 295 19.33 8.00 3.42
C ALA A 295 20.84 8.13 3.67
N ASN A 296 21.42 9.31 3.43
CA ASN A 296 22.84 9.56 3.70
C ASN A 296 23.14 9.55 5.21
N CYS A 297 22.34 10.24 6.02
CA CYS A 297 22.50 10.23 7.47
C CYS A 297 22.48 8.81 8.06
N LEU A 298 21.56 7.96 7.60
CA LEU A 298 21.46 6.57 8.09
C LEU A 298 22.63 5.70 7.62
N ARG A 299 23.12 5.92 6.40
CA ARG A 299 24.33 5.26 5.90
C ARG A 299 25.58 5.66 6.70
N ASP A 300 25.71 6.94 7.03
CA ASP A 300 26.83 7.44 7.83
C ASP A 300 26.77 6.91 9.26
N LEU A 301 25.58 6.90 9.89
CA LEU A 301 25.36 6.29 11.21
C LEU A 301 25.79 4.82 11.23
N LYS A 302 25.40 4.03 10.22
CA LYS A 302 25.85 2.64 10.09
C LYS A 302 27.38 2.57 10.00
N ALA A 303 28.00 3.38 9.14
CA ALA A 303 29.44 3.36 8.93
C ALA A 303 30.21 3.73 10.21
N HIS A 304 29.69 4.63 11.03
CA HIS A 304 30.34 5.01 12.28
C HIS A 304 30.11 3.99 13.39
N LEU A 305 28.87 3.54 13.60
CA LEU A 305 28.54 2.64 14.70
C LEU A 305 29.04 1.21 14.47
N ILE A 306 28.92 0.65 13.25
CA ILE A 306 29.33 -0.75 13.01
C ILE A 306 30.85 -0.90 13.00
N ASN A 307 31.60 0.11 12.56
CA ASN A 307 33.06 0.04 12.52
C ASN A 307 33.72 0.29 13.89
N ASP A 308 32.96 0.81 14.87
CA ASP A 308 33.43 1.08 16.23
C ASP A 308 32.71 0.15 17.23
N ASN A 309 33.29 -1.03 17.44
CA ASN A 309 32.71 -2.07 18.30
C ASN A 309 32.50 -1.61 19.75
N ASP A 310 33.36 -0.73 20.26
CA ASP A 310 33.27 -0.22 21.63
C ASP A 310 32.08 0.72 21.76
N VAL A 311 31.94 1.66 20.82
CA VAL A 311 30.77 2.57 20.81
C VAL A 311 29.47 1.79 20.56
N LEU A 312 29.47 0.81 19.67
CA LEU A 312 28.31 -0.04 19.44
C LEU A 312 27.93 -0.86 20.68
N LYS A 313 28.91 -1.29 21.47
CA LYS A 313 28.67 -1.92 22.76
C LYS A 313 28.05 -0.92 23.74
N THR A 314 28.64 0.25 23.92
CA THR A 314 28.08 1.31 24.79
C THR A 314 26.65 1.69 24.40
N TYR A 315 26.35 1.80 23.11
CA TYR A 315 25.01 2.07 22.63
C TYR A 315 24.02 0.97 23.04
N ARG A 316 24.39 -0.31 22.90
CA ARG A 316 23.57 -1.44 23.33
C ARG A 316 23.37 -1.48 24.85
N ASP A 317 24.44 -1.25 25.60
CA ASP A 317 24.40 -1.23 27.07
C ASP A 317 23.44 -0.12 27.55
N ASN A 318 23.48 1.06 26.92
CA ASN A 318 22.55 2.16 27.20
C ASN A 318 21.09 1.80 26.86
N ILE A 319 20.85 1.08 25.76
CA ILE A 319 19.49 0.60 25.41
C ILE A 319 18.97 -0.36 26.49
N ILE A 320 19.77 -1.36 26.88
CA ILE A 320 19.37 -2.34 27.91
C ILE A 320 19.10 -1.65 29.24
N ALA A 321 19.99 -0.75 29.68
CA ALA A 321 19.80 0.00 30.93
C ALA A 321 18.48 0.78 30.95
N ARG A 322 18.12 1.40 29.82
CA ARG A 322 16.85 2.14 29.68
C ARG A 322 15.62 1.23 29.75
N VAL A 323 15.67 0.10 29.06
CA VAL A 323 14.56 -0.86 29.05
C VAL A 323 14.38 -1.51 30.44
N GLN A 324 15.48 -1.79 31.15
CA GLN A 324 15.45 -2.29 32.52
C GLN A 324 14.87 -1.24 33.49
N ALA A 325 15.27 0.03 33.37
CA ALA A 325 14.75 1.12 34.20
C ALA A 325 13.24 1.33 34.02
N TRP A 326 12.74 1.26 32.78
CA TRP A 326 11.31 1.34 32.48
C TRP A 326 10.53 0.20 33.13
N THR A 327 11.04 -1.03 33.03
CA THR A 327 10.39 -2.21 33.63
C THR A 327 10.33 -2.13 35.15
N ALA A 328 11.40 -1.63 35.78
CA ALA A 328 11.45 -1.43 37.23
C ALA A 328 10.37 -0.44 37.72
N ALA A 329 10.05 0.57 36.90
CA ALA A 329 9.00 1.54 37.19
C ALA A 329 7.58 0.96 37.01
N GLU A 330 7.37 0.00 36.11
CA GLU A 330 6.07 -0.61 35.81
C GLU A 330 5.70 -1.81 36.70
N GLY A 331 6.55 -2.22 37.65
CA GLY A 331 6.22 -3.17 38.72
C GLY A 331 5.99 -4.64 38.31
N THR A 332 6.25 -5.02 37.05
CA THR A 332 5.91 -6.35 36.51
C THR A 332 7.09 -7.32 36.63
N LEU A 333 7.41 -7.76 37.84
CA LEU A 333 8.76 -8.24 38.21
C LEU A 333 9.11 -9.73 38.02
N ARG A 334 8.25 -10.62 37.48
CA ARG A 334 8.57 -12.07 37.46
C ARG A 334 8.63 -12.79 36.12
N ASN A 335 7.79 -12.45 35.13
CA ASN A 335 7.86 -13.06 33.79
C ASN A 335 8.79 -12.32 32.82
N ILE A 336 9.32 -11.16 33.25
CA ILE A 336 10.09 -10.25 32.39
C ILE A 336 11.62 -10.46 32.52
N VAL A 337 12.08 -11.08 33.61
CA VAL A 337 13.53 -11.24 33.86
C VAL A 337 14.17 -12.21 32.86
N TYR A 338 13.53 -13.35 32.54
CA TYR A 338 14.04 -14.32 31.58
C TYR A 338 14.05 -13.81 30.13
N THR A 339 13.11 -12.94 29.77
CA THR A 339 13.03 -12.33 28.43
C THR A 339 14.11 -11.30 28.21
N PHE A 340 14.65 -10.68 29.27
CA PHE A 340 15.73 -9.70 29.14
C PHE A 340 17.13 -10.29 28.98
N ASP A 341 17.44 -11.40 29.63
CA ASP A 341 18.73 -12.06 29.41
C ASP A 341 18.87 -12.51 27.94
N GLU A 342 17.77 -13.04 27.37
CA GLU A 342 17.71 -13.42 25.97
C GLU A 342 17.79 -12.18 25.06
N LEU A 343 17.06 -11.10 25.38
CA LEU A 343 17.11 -9.84 24.63
C LEU A 343 18.51 -9.23 24.67
N GLU A 344 19.18 -9.22 25.81
CA GLU A 344 20.55 -8.69 25.96
C GLU A 344 21.52 -9.45 25.06
N SER A 345 21.42 -10.78 25.03
CA SER A 345 22.27 -11.62 24.18
C SER A 345 22.04 -11.39 22.67
N LYS A 346 20.81 -11.05 22.27
CA LYS A 346 20.39 -10.90 20.86
C LYS A 346 20.20 -9.45 20.40
N LEU A 347 20.30 -8.45 21.28
CA LEU A 347 20.06 -7.04 20.96
C LEU A 347 20.97 -6.54 19.84
N TYR A 348 22.19 -7.08 19.77
CA TYR A 348 23.11 -6.81 18.67
C TYR A 348 22.47 -7.09 17.30
N LEU A 349 21.75 -8.19 17.14
CA LEU A 349 21.11 -8.56 15.88
C LEU A 349 20.06 -7.53 15.47
N VAL A 350 19.27 -7.05 16.43
CA VAL A 350 18.23 -6.03 16.20
C VAL A 350 18.86 -4.69 15.84
N VAL A 351 19.84 -4.23 16.62
CA VAL A 351 20.53 -2.95 16.38
C VAL A 351 21.26 -2.96 15.04
N HIS A 352 22.05 -4.02 14.78
CA HIS A 352 22.73 -4.20 13.51
C HIS A 352 21.74 -4.32 12.34
N GLY A 353 20.61 -5.00 12.55
CA GLY A 353 19.50 -5.10 11.62
C GLY A 353 18.96 -3.73 11.24
N LEU A 354 18.56 -2.91 12.21
CA LEU A 354 18.04 -1.56 12.01
C LEU A 354 19.06 -0.64 11.30
N LEU A 355 20.32 -0.64 11.71
CA LEU A 355 21.38 0.14 11.05
C LEU A 355 21.60 -0.31 9.59
N THR A 356 21.55 -1.62 9.33
CA THR A 356 21.70 -2.16 7.98
C THR A 356 20.51 -1.81 7.09
N ILE A 357 19.29 -1.91 7.62
CA ILE A 357 18.06 -1.53 6.92
C ILE A 357 18.07 -0.03 6.60
N GLY A 358 18.41 0.81 7.58
CA GLY A 358 18.47 2.27 7.40
C GLY A 358 19.47 2.69 6.34
N ALA A 359 20.69 2.12 6.35
CA ALA A 359 21.66 2.38 5.29
C ALA A 359 21.22 1.86 3.91
N GLY A 360 20.45 0.77 3.89
CA GLY A 360 19.86 0.17 2.69
C GLY A 360 18.85 1.08 1.98
N LEU A 361 18.30 2.10 2.64
CA LEU A 361 17.41 3.08 2.00
C LEU A 361 18.10 3.85 0.86
N SER A 362 19.43 3.99 0.91
CA SER A 362 20.22 4.62 -0.15
C SER A 362 20.45 3.73 -1.37
N GLN A 363 20.08 2.45 -1.30
CA GLN A 363 20.37 1.45 -2.32
C GLN A 363 19.07 0.75 -2.77
N PRO A 364 18.60 0.98 -4.01
CA PRO A 364 17.34 0.40 -4.49
C PRO A 364 17.25 -1.13 -4.36
N LYS A 365 18.38 -1.84 -4.52
CA LYS A 365 18.45 -3.30 -4.38
C LYS A 365 18.26 -3.79 -2.95
N GLU A 366 18.59 -2.98 -1.96
CA GLU A 366 18.38 -3.31 -0.55
C GLU A 366 16.99 -2.84 -0.11
N PHE A 367 16.54 -1.68 -0.61
CA PHE A 367 15.25 -1.10 -0.27
C PHE A 367 14.06 -2.00 -0.66
N GLN A 368 14.17 -2.75 -1.77
CA GLN A 368 13.14 -3.71 -2.17
C GLN A 368 12.87 -4.82 -1.12
N HIS A 369 13.83 -5.08 -0.23
CA HIS A 369 13.75 -6.06 0.85
C HIS A 369 13.42 -5.44 2.22
N LEU A 370 13.04 -4.17 2.28
CA LEU A 370 12.78 -3.44 3.53
C LEU A 370 11.88 -4.21 4.50
N LEU A 371 10.71 -4.65 4.02
CA LEU A 371 9.70 -5.29 4.87
C LEU A 371 10.14 -6.69 5.32
N GLU A 372 10.73 -7.47 4.40
CA GLU A 372 11.33 -8.76 4.70
C GLU A 372 12.42 -8.63 5.79
N HIS A 373 13.35 -7.68 5.62
CA HIS A 373 14.41 -7.44 6.59
C HIS A 373 13.88 -6.94 7.94
N LEU A 374 12.86 -6.09 7.96
CA LEU A 374 12.25 -5.62 9.20
C LEU A 374 11.59 -6.79 9.95
N LEU A 375 10.91 -7.69 9.24
CA LEU A 375 10.29 -8.86 9.86
C LEU A 375 11.35 -9.85 10.36
N THR A 376 12.29 -10.25 9.50
CA THR A 376 13.26 -11.30 9.81
C THR A 376 14.35 -10.86 10.79
N ARG A 377 14.84 -9.61 10.72
CA ARG A 377 15.97 -9.13 11.53
C ARG A 377 15.55 -8.39 12.79
N VAL A 378 14.30 -7.94 12.86
CA VAL A 378 13.78 -7.23 14.03
C VAL A 378 12.64 -8.02 14.65
N VAL A 379 11.53 -8.21 13.95
CA VAL A 379 10.32 -8.76 14.57
C VAL A 379 10.49 -10.19 15.05
N TYR A 380 11.06 -11.08 14.24
CA TYR A 380 11.26 -12.48 14.63
C TYR A 380 12.26 -12.60 15.79
N VAL A 381 13.32 -11.79 15.79
CA VAL A 381 14.29 -11.76 16.90
C VAL A 381 13.61 -11.29 18.19
N LEU A 382 12.75 -10.27 18.12
CA LEU A 382 12.00 -9.80 19.29
C LEU A 382 11.00 -10.84 19.81
N HIS A 383 10.34 -11.58 18.91
CA HIS A 383 9.49 -12.72 19.30
C HIS A 383 10.29 -13.85 19.96
N GLU A 384 11.47 -14.19 19.43
CA GLU A 384 12.36 -15.18 20.04
C GLU A 384 12.83 -14.75 21.44
N CYS A 385 13.04 -13.45 21.64
CA CYS A 385 13.36 -12.88 22.95
C CYS A 385 12.12 -12.75 23.87
N GLY A 386 10.94 -13.18 23.42
CA GLY A 386 9.69 -13.10 24.18
C GLY A 386 9.20 -11.68 24.47
N VAL A 387 9.62 -10.70 23.65
CA VAL A 387 9.16 -9.31 23.78
C VAL A 387 7.69 -9.22 23.41
N MET A 388 6.89 -8.66 24.30
CA MET A 388 5.45 -8.47 24.10
C MET A 388 5.16 -7.13 23.43
N LYS A 389 4.08 -7.06 22.64
CA LYS A 389 3.67 -5.84 21.93
C LYS A 389 3.64 -4.55 22.79
N PRO A 390 3.16 -4.55 24.05
CA PRO A 390 3.17 -3.35 24.89
C PRO A 390 4.58 -2.82 25.20
N GLN A 391 5.59 -3.70 25.22
CA GLN A 391 6.98 -3.35 25.54
C GLN A 391 7.70 -2.68 24.35
N LEU A 392 7.16 -2.81 23.13
CA LEU A 392 7.80 -2.27 21.93
C LEU A 392 7.97 -0.75 22.00
N ASN A 393 7.00 -0.01 22.54
CA ASN A 393 7.13 1.45 22.65
C ASN A 393 8.34 1.86 23.50
N ALA A 394 8.55 1.18 24.63
CA ALA A 394 9.70 1.44 25.51
C ALA A 394 11.02 1.08 24.82
N LEU A 395 11.07 -0.06 24.12
CA LEU A 395 12.25 -0.50 23.39
C LEU A 395 12.60 0.45 22.23
N PHE A 396 11.62 0.85 21.43
CA PHE A 396 11.83 1.80 20.33
C PHE A 396 12.21 3.20 20.85
N SER A 397 11.67 3.64 22.00
CA SER A 397 12.16 4.85 22.66
C SER A 397 13.62 4.72 23.07
N ALA A 398 14.02 3.59 23.64
CA ALA A 398 15.40 3.35 24.04
C ALA A 398 16.37 3.40 22.84
N PHE A 399 15.99 2.90 21.65
CA PHE A 399 16.80 3.04 20.44
C PHE A 399 17.06 4.50 20.04
N VAL A 400 16.07 5.39 20.21
CA VAL A 400 16.30 6.81 19.88
C VAL A 400 17.13 7.49 20.95
N ASP A 401 16.73 7.32 22.21
CA ASP A 401 17.28 8.10 23.32
C ASP A 401 18.73 7.70 23.62
N ALA A 402 19.07 6.41 23.54
CA ALA A 402 20.43 5.95 23.76
C ALA A 402 21.42 6.51 22.74
N LEU A 403 21.00 6.77 21.49
CA LEU A 403 21.87 7.37 20.47
C LEU A 403 22.13 8.85 20.78
N ALA A 404 21.11 9.55 21.29
CA ALA A 404 21.21 10.96 21.67
C ALA A 404 22.14 11.19 22.88
N GLU A 405 22.46 10.15 23.65
CA GLU A 405 23.38 10.20 24.79
C GLU A 405 24.82 9.81 24.44
N LEU A 406 25.07 9.25 23.25
CA LEU A 406 26.42 8.95 22.83
C LEU A 406 27.22 10.25 22.64
N ASP A 407 28.33 10.33 23.38
CA ASP A 407 29.30 11.40 23.32
C ASP A 407 30.52 10.97 22.49
N VAL A 408 30.34 11.01 21.17
CA VAL A 408 31.36 10.57 20.21
C VAL A 408 31.59 11.64 19.15
N TRP A 409 32.85 11.76 18.72
CA TRP A 409 33.31 12.88 17.89
C TRP A 409 32.53 13.05 16.58
N TYR A 410 32.12 11.97 15.92
CA TYR A 410 31.38 12.02 14.65
C TYR A 410 29.92 12.47 14.84
N LEU A 411 29.31 12.21 16.00
CA LEU A 411 28.02 12.79 16.37
C LEU A 411 28.17 14.25 16.81
N ASN A 412 29.35 14.69 17.25
CA ASN A 412 29.59 16.05 17.74
C ASN A 412 30.17 17.00 16.68
N GLY A 413 30.14 16.61 15.40
CA GLY A 413 30.46 17.49 14.29
C GLY A 413 29.55 18.73 14.27
N GLN A 414 30.12 19.90 13.99
CA GLN A 414 29.39 21.17 13.87
C GLN A 414 28.23 21.01 12.87
N GLY A 415 26.99 21.11 13.35
CA GLY A 415 25.77 21.08 12.53
C GLY A 415 25.27 19.69 12.08
N THR A 416 26.05 18.60 12.24
CA THR A 416 25.65 17.25 11.79
C THR A 416 24.87 16.48 12.84
N ARG A 417 25.11 16.73 14.14
CA ARG A 417 24.44 16.02 15.26
C ARG A 417 22.92 16.00 15.10
N GLY A 418 22.33 17.18 14.94
CA GLY A 418 20.88 17.34 14.86
C GLY A 418 20.28 16.60 13.67
N LEU A 419 20.97 16.62 12.52
CA LEU A 419 20.53 15.92 11.31
C LEU A 419 20.58 14.41 11.45
N LEU A 420 21.68 13.87 12.01
CA LEU A 420 21.83 12.43 12.24
C LEU A 420 20.80 11.92 13.24
N LEU A 421 20.64 12.61 14.37
CA LEU A 421 19.66 12.23 15.40
C LEU A 421 18.21 12.35 14.89
N ALA A 422 17.86 13.41 14.18
CA ALA A 422 16.52 13.56 13.61
C ALA A 422 16.22 12.51 12.53
N SER A 423 17.23 12.14 11.73
CA SER A 423 17.11 11.09 10.71
C SER A 423 16.92 9.72 11.35
N TRP A 424 17.66 9.43 12.42
CA TRP A 424 17.52 8.19 13.20
C TRP A 424 16.17 8.10 13.88
N ASP A 425 15.75 9.15 14.62
CA ASP A 425 14.46 9.22 15.29
C ASP A 425 13.32 8.96 14.31
N ARG A 426 13.35 9.62 13.15
CA ARG A 426 12.36 9.40 12.11
C ARG A 426 12.35 7.98 11.56
N PHE A 427 13.52 7.44 11.25
CA PHE A 427 13.64 6.07 10.75
C PHE A 427 13.06 5.07 11.75
N ILE A 428 13.46 5.18 13.02
CA ILE A 428 12.98 4.36 14.13
C ILE A 428 11.48 4.54 14.36
N SER A 429 10.96 5.77 14.28
CA SER A 429 9.53 6.08 14.40
C SER A 429 8.68 5.35 13.36
N VAL A 430 9.13 5.36 12.11
CA VAL A 430 8.44 4.68 11.01
C VAL A 430 8.57 3.16 11.14
N CYS A 431 9.77 2.64 11.42
CA CYS A 431 9.96 1.22 11.69
C CYS A 431 9.07 0.72 12.84
N ARG A 432 8.97 1.48 13.94
CA ARG A 432 8.07 1.19 15.07
C ARG A 432 6.63 1.05 14.61
N ALA A 433 6.13 2.02 13.84
CA ALA A 433 4.75 2.03 13.37
C ALA A 433 4.44 0.84 12.43
N VAL A 434 5.38 0.47 11.55
CA VAL A 434 5.25 -0.75 10.73
C VAL A 434 5.24 -2.00 11.60
N VAL A 435 6.22 -2.14 12.51
CA VAL A 435 6.35 -3.30 13.41
C VAL A 435 5.08 -3.48 14.23
N LEU A 436 4.56 -2.42 14.87
CA LEU A 436 3.33 -2.49 15.68
C LEU A 436 2.09 -2.91 14.89
N ALA A 437 2.00 -2.55 13.61
CA ALA A 437 0.88 -2.90 12.75
C ALA A 437 0.85 -4.39 12.37
N VAL A 438 2.00 -5.06 12.40
CA VAL A 438 2.15 -6.45 11.94
C VAL A 438 2.54 -7.43 13.05
N TYR A 439 3.01 -6.95 14.21
CA TYR A 439 3.68 -7.74 15.25
C TYR A 439 2.93 -9.03 15.64
N ASP A 440 1.62 -8.93 15.88
CA ASP A 440 0.82 -10.07 16.34
C ASP A 440 0.52 -11.08 15.23
N ARG A 441 0.54 -10.64 13.96
CA ARG A 441 0.18 -11.47 12.79
C ARG A 441 1.37 -12.18 12.17
N CYS A 442 2.59 -11.69 12.39
CA CYS A 442 3.81 -12.27 11.84
C CYS A 442 4.49 -13.26 12.82
N HIS A 443 3.78 -13.77 13.83
CA HIS A 443 4.38 -14.73 14.75
C HIS A 443 4.73 -16.03 13.98
N PRO A 444 5.93 -16.61 14.15
CA PRO A 444 6.37 -17.80 13.39
C PRO A 444 5.38 -18.97 13.43
N ALA A 445 4.68 -19.15 14.55
CA ALA A 445 3.64 -20.17 14.74
C ALA A 445 2.31 -19.90 14.01
N ALA A 446 2.01 -18.65 13.63
CA ALA A 446 0.81 -18.27 12.89
C ALA A 446 0.94 -18.51 11.38
N THR A 447 2.16 -18.46 10.85
CA THR A 447 2.46 -18.71 9.43
C THR A 447 2.24 -20.17 9.01
N THR A 448 2.26 -21.12 9.95
CA THR A 448 1.97 -22.54 9.69
C THR A 448 0.47 -22.88 9.62
N THR A 449 -0.41 -21.94 9.95
CA THR A 449 -1.87 -22.17 10.04
C THR A 449 -2.70 -21.43 9.00
N TYR A 450 -2.09 -20.67 8.08
CA TYR A 450 -2.78 -20.12 6.92
C TYR A 450 -2.91 -21.18 5.81
N GLU A 451 -3.80 -22.16 6.01
CA GLU A 451 -4.53 -22.73 4.86
C GLU A 451 -5.46 -21.63 4.34
N PRO A 452 -5.46 -21.32 3.02
CA PRO A 452 -6.39 -20.35 2.48
C PRO A 452 -7.83 -20.84 2.71
N ALA A 453 -8.61 -20.05 3.46
CA ALA A 453 -10.03 -20.26 3.69
C ALA A 453 -10.90 -20.00 2.43
N TYR A 454 -10.49 -20.56 1.30
CA TYR A 454 -11.15 -20.45 -0.01
C TYR A 454 -11.48 -21.82 -0.60
N LEU A 455 -11.90 -22.78 0.20
CA LEU A 455 -12.57 -23.99 -0.31
C LEU A 455 -13.61 -24.49 0.69
N HIS A 456 -14.74 -23.81 0.81
CA HIS A 456 -16.00 -24.50 1.14
C HIS A 456 -17.23 -23.68 0.74
N ASN A 457 -17.84 -24.06 -0.39
CA ASN A 457 -19.29 -24.19 -0.49
C ASN A 457 -19.67 -25.01 -1.73
N GLY A 458 -20.30 -26.17 -1.48
CA GLY A 458 -21.24 -26.78 -2.43
C GLY A 458 -20.84 -28.13 -3.04
N ALA A 459 -20.92 -29.21 -2.25
CA ALA A 459 -21.56 -30.45 -2.72
C ALA A 459 -21.89 -31.35 -1.52
N THR A 460 -23.15 -31.32 -1.12
CA THR A 460 -23.79 -32.38 -0.35
C THR A 460 -23.63 -33.72 -1.08
N GLU A 461 -22.94 -34.70 -0.49
CA GLU A 461 -23.37 -36.08 -0.56
C GLU A 461 -22.87 -36.92 0.63
N ARG A 462 -23.87 -37.37 1.39
CA ARG A 462 -23.96 -38.39 2.44
C ARG A 462 -22.75 -39.33 2.64
N THR A 463 -22.21 -39.25 3.86
CA THR A 463 -21.91 -40.37 4.79
C THR A 463 -22.04 -41.79 4.23
N VAL A 464 -20.93 -42.56 4.25
CA VAL A 464 -20.74 -43.76 5.11
C VAL A 464 -19.23 -43.96 5.36
N THR A 465 -18.88 -44.02 6.65
CA THR A 465 -17.74 -44.64 7.36
C THR A 465 -16.86 -45.61 6.55
N SER A 466 -15.53 -45.72 6.72
CA SER A 466 -14.81 -45.85 7.98
C SER A 466 -13.28 -45.76 7.80
N ALA A 467 -12.66 -45.11 8.79
CA ALA A 467 -11.46 -45.53 9.52
C ALA A 467 -10.13 -45.82 8.79
N SER A 468 -9.15 -45.01 9.23
CA SER A 468 -7.90 -45.49 9.85
C SER A 468 -6.68 -45.71 8.96
N ALA A 469 -5.83 -44.69 9.02
CA ALA A 469 -4.39 -44.77 9.31
C ALA A 469 -3.45 -45.32 8.23
N VAL A 470 -2.60 -44.43 7.71
CA VAL A 470 -1.16 -44.73 7.60
C VAL A 470 -0.38 -43.46 7.94
N GLN A 471 0.01 -43.38 9.21
CA GLN A 471 1.24 -42.74 9.60
C GLN A 471 2.38 -43.72 9.27
N ALA A 472 3.50 -43.14 8.85
CA ALA A 472 4.87 -43.60 9.10
C ALA A 472 5.66 -44.27 7.96
N ARG A 473 6.80 -43.60 7.74
CA ARG A 473 8.15 -44.10 7.38
C ARG A 473 8.46 -44.11 5.88
N MET A 474 9.20 -43.11 5.39
CA MET A 474 10.68 -42.96 5.48
C MET A 474 11.46 -44.17 4.96
N ALA A 475 12.25 -43.85 3.93
CA ALA A 475 13.48 -44.50 3.50
C ALA A 475 13.32 -45.89 2.86
N ILE A 476 13.71 -46.00 1.58
CA ILE A 476 15.07 -46.42 1.20
C ILE A 476 15.23 -46.30 -0.32
N ALA A 477 16.46 -45.94 -0.67
CA ALA A 477 17.07 -45.78 -1.97
C ALA A 477 17.05 -47.03 -2.87
N PHE A 478 17.19 -46.75 -4.18
CA PHE A 478 17.88 -47.53 -5.23
C PHE A 478 17.56 -49.04 -5.37
N GLU A 479 16.98 -49.41 -6.50
CA GLU A 479 17.59 -50.29 -7.52
C GLU A 479 16.63 -50.47 -8.72
N SER A 480 17.13 -50.18 -9.93
CA SER A 480 16.64 -50.81 -11.17
C SER A 480 17.24 -52.24 -11.28
N PRO A 481 16.97 -53.10 -12.29
CA PRO A 481 16.11 -52.95 -13.48
C PRO A 481 15.25 -54.18 -13.84
N GLY A 482 14.41 -54.05 -14.88
CA GLY A 482 14.19 -55.12 -15.86
C GLY A 482 12.83 -55.83 -15.82
N ARG A 483 11.90 -55.41 -16.66
CA ARG A 483 11.66 -55.98 -18.01
C ARG A 483 10.61 -55.16 -18.74
#